data_AF-A0A1D2WZC9-F1
#
_entry.id   AF-A0A1D2WZC9-F1
#
_cell.length_a   1.000
_cell.length_b   1.000
_cell.length_c   1.000
_cell.angle_alpha   90.00
_cell.angle_beta   90.00
_cell.angle_gamma   90.00
#
_symmetry.space_group_name_H-M   'P 1'
#
loop_
_entity.id
_entity.type
_entity.pdbx_description
1 polymer ?
#
loop_
_entity_poly.entity_id
_entity_poly.type
_entity_poly.pdbx_seq_one_letter_code
_entity_poly.pdbx_strand_id
1 'polypeptide(L)'
;MIPSFTIDEKVRAYIRKSGQDFRLCTSPKGPVLLPIGTAEPKSSDMKILIGSNVLYVSKLQAKYIKKVEWAMVERFLNQQS
;
A
#
# COMPACT_ATOMS: atom_id res chain seq x y z
N MET A 1 13.92 2.12 8.98
CA MET A 1 13.86 0.69 8.64
C MET A 1 13.81 0.59 7.13
N ILE A 2 14.76 -0.11 6.51
CA ILE A 2 14.73 -0.37 5.06
C ILE A 2 13.77 -1.55 4.87
N PRO A 3 12.72 -1.43 4.03
CA PRO A 3 11.81 -2.53 3.77
C PRO A 3 12.58 -3.73 3.19
N SER A 4 12.32 -4.94 3.71
CA SER A 4 12.84 -6.20 3.12
C SER A 4 12.12 -6.61 1.83
N PHE A 5 11.26 -5.74 1.30
CA PHE A 5 10.43 -5.96 0.13
C PHE A 5 10.56 -4.78 -0.84
N THR A 6 10.23 -5.04 -2.09
CA THR A 6 10.26 -4.00 -3.13
C THR A 6 8.86 -3.44 -3.40
N ILE A 7 8.79 -2.23 -3.94
CA ILE A 7 7.53 -1.64 -4.39
C ILE A 7 7.70 -1.39 -5.88
N ASP A 8 6.76 -1.91 -6.68
CA ASP A 8 6.74 -1.69 -8.11
C ASP A 8 6.70 -0.18 -8.43
N GLU A 9 7.49 0.27 -9.42
CA GLU A 9 7.52 1.69 -9.78
C GLU A 9 6.17 2.19 -10.28
N LYS A 10 5.36 1.32 -10.91
CA LYS A 10 4.00 1.68 -11.32
C LYS A 10 3.12 2.00 -10.10
N VAL A 11 3.29 1.25 -9.01
CA VAL A 11 2.61 1.53 -7.74
C VAL A 11 3.13 2.82 -7.11
N ARG A 12 4.44 3.05 -7.11
CA ARG A 12 5.04 4.30 -6.61
C ARG A 12 4.52 5.51 -7.38
N ALA A 13 4.48 5.43 -8.70
CA ALA A 13 3.97 6.49 -9.56
C ALA A 13 2.49 6.78 -9.31
N TYR A 14 1.66 5.74 -9.13
CA TYR A 14 0.26 5.90 -8.78
C TYR A 14 0.07 6.59 -7.43
N ILE A 15 0.73 6.09 -6.37
CA ILE A 15 0.65 6.69 -5.03
C ILE A 15 1.10 8.14 -5.09
N ARG A 16 2.24 8.44 -5.72
CA ARG A 16 2.76 9.82 -5.87
C ARG A 16 1.77 10.75 -6.57
N LYS A 17 1.15 10.30 -7.66
CA LYS A 17 0.20 11.11 -8.46
C LYS A 17 -1.17 11.28 -7.81
N SER A 18 -1.56 10.37 -6.92
CA SER A 18 -2.89 10.38 -6.29
C SER A 18 -3.13 11.57 -5.35
N GLY A 19 -2.07 12.18 -4.81
CA GLY A 19 -2.17 13.23 -3.79
C GLY A 19 -2.69 12.75 -2.42
N GLN A 20 -2.73 11.44 -2.17
CA GLN A 20 -3.23 10.86 -0.93
C GLN A 20 -2.38 9.68 -0.44
N ASP A 21 -2.55 9.38 0.84
CA ASP A 21 -1.89 8.26 1.51
C ASP A 21 -2.67 6.94 1.33
N PHE A 22 -1.94 5.83 1.40
CA PHE A 22 -2.50 4.48 1.26
C PHE A 22 -2.03 3.54 2.34
N ARG A 23 -2.82 2.51 2.60
CA ARG A 23 -2.50 1.39 3.45
C ARG A 23 -2.55 0.07 2.68
N LEU A 24 -1.52 -0.76 2.84
CA LEU A 24 -1.59 -2.15 2.39
C LEU A 24 -2.48 -2.94 3.35
N CYS A 25 -3.55 -3.50 2.83
CA CYS A 25 -4.53 -4.30 3.54
C CYS A 25 -4.62 -5.70 2.93
N THR A 26 -5.26 -6.62 3.66
CA THR A 26 -5.59 -7.96 3.17
C THR A 26 -7.09 -8.04 2.96
N SER A 27 -7.52 -8.49 1.79
CA SER A 27 -8.92 -8.78 1.46
C SER A 27 -9.11 -10.27 1.12
N PRO A 28 -10.35 -10.79 1.05
CA PRO A 28 -10.61 -12.16 0.59
C PRO A 28 -10.06 -12.46 -0.81
N LYS A 29 -9.96 -11.43 -1.67
CA LYS A 29 -9.42 -11.53 -3.05
C LYS A 29 -7.89 -11.32 -3.10
N GLY A 30 -7.23 -11.25 -1.94
CA GLY A 30 -5.79 -11.03 -1.80
C GLY A 30 -5.42 -9.63 -1.29
N PRO A 31 -4.12 -9.29 -1.26
CA PRO A 31 -3.63 -7.99 -0.80
C PRO A 31 -4.14 -6.84 -1.66
N VAL A 32 -4.49 -5.73 -1.03
CA VAL A 32 -5.09 -4.55 -1.68
C VAL A 32 -4.54 -3.26 -1.08
N LEU A 33 -4.34 -2.24 -1.91
CA LEU A 33 -3.97 -0.89 -1.49
C LEU A 33 -5.23 -0.05 -1.31
N LEU A 34 -5.54 0.33 -0.08
CA LEU A 34 -6.72 1.15 0.23
C LEU A 34 -6.30 2.57 0.63
N PRO A 35 -7.02 3.62 0.23
CA PRO A 35 -6.86 4.97 0.78
C PRO A 35 -6.96 4.96 2.30
N ILE A 36 -6.22 5.84 2.97
CA ILE A 36 -6.32 5.94 4.45
C ILE A 36 -7.72 6.36 4.94
N GLY A 37 -8.50 7.05 4.10
CA GLY A 37 -9.90 7.38 4.40
C GLY A 37 -10.83 6.16 4.40
N THR A 38 -10.42 5.05 3.79
CA THR A 38 -11.13 3.77 3.79
C THR A 38 -10.57 2.81 4.84
N ALA A 39 -9.25 2.86 5.06
CA ALA A 39 -8.56 2.00 6.02
C ALA A 39 -7.50 2.79 6.78
N GLU A 40 -7.84 3.21 8.01
CA GLU A 40 -6.94 3.99 8.84
C GLU A 40 -5.65 3.23 9.16
N PRO A 41 -4.48 3.90 9.18
CA PRO A 41 -3.21 3.28 9.56
C PRO A 41 -3.17 2.97 11.06
N LYS A 42 -2.50 1.87 11.43
CA LYS A 42 -2.21 1.58 12.84
C LYS A 42 -0.93 2.29 13.27
N SER A 43 -0.85 2.67 14.55
CA SER A 43 0.37 3.26 15.13
C SER A 43 1.61 2.39 14.97
N SER A 44 1.43 1.07 14.89
CA SER A 44 2.49 0.09 14.69
C SER A 44 2.88 -0.13 13.23
N ASP A 45 2.14 0.44 12.26
CA ASP A 45 2.46 0.29 10.84
C ASP A 45 3.79 0.98 10.50
N MET A 46 4.54 0.36 9.59
CA MET A 46 5.70 0.98 8.97
C MET A 46 5.24 2.04 7.98
N LYS A 47 5.87 3.22 8.04
CA LYS A 47 5.63 4.33 7.11
C LYS A 47 6.69 4.33 6.01
N ILE A 48 6.27 4.26 4.76
CA ILE A 48 7.16 4.34 3.60
C ILE A 48 6.83 5.62 2.83
N LEU A 49 7.79 6.52 2.76
CA LEU A 49 7.63 7.77 2.01
C LEU A 49 7.71 7.52 0.49
N ILE A 50 6.74 8.05 -0.25
CA ILE A 50 6.64 7.97 -1.72
C ILE A 50 6.29 9.37 -2.23
N GLY A 51 7.31 10.19 -2.49
CA GLY A 51 7.12 11.60 -2.80
C GLY A 51 6.60 12.35 -1.57
N SER A 52 5.47 13.04 -1.71
CA SER A 52 4.76 13.72 -0.61
C SER A 52 3.82 12.80 0.17
N ASN A 53 3.57 11.58 -0.31
CA ASN A 53 2.55 10.68 0.24
C ASN A 53 3.22 9.52 0.99
N VAL A 54 2.45 8.87 1.86
CA VAL A 54 2.90 7.76 2.70
C VAL A 54 2.14 6.48 2.34
N LEU A 55 2.91 5.40 2.16
CA LEU A 55 2.39 4.04 2.16
C LEU A 55 2.58 3.41 3.55
N TYR A 56 1.47 3.09 4.20
CA TYR A 56 1.43 2.39 5.48
C TYR A 56 1.38 0.88 5.26
N VAL A 57 2.25 0.15 5.93
CA VAL A 57 2.33 -1.32 5.84
C VAL A 57 2.44 -1.91 7.23
N SER A 58 1.57 -2.85 7.59
CA SER A 58 1.69 -3.58 8.85
C SER A 58 3.08 -4.22 8.97
N LYS A 59 3.74 -4.07 10.12
CA LYS A 59 5.02 -4.74 10.41
C LYS A 59 4.94 -6.25 10.24
N LEU A 60 3.76 -6.85 10.45
CA LEU A 60 3.56 -8.28 10.23
C LEU A 60 3.55 -8.59 8.72
N GLN A 61 2.75 -7.87 7.93
CA GLN A 61 2.71 -8.06 6.48
C GLN A 61 4.08 -7.79 5.83
N ALA A 62 4.80 -6.75 6.29
CA ALA A 62 6.13 -6.40 5.83
C ALA A 62 7.15 -7.55 5.94
N LYS A 63 6.96 -8.47 6.90
CA LYS A 63 7.82 -9.65 7.07
C LYS A 63 7.58 -10.73 6.00
N TYR A 64 6.38 -10.79 5.43
CA TYR A 64 5.96 -11.89 4.54
C TYR A 64 5.78 -11.45 3.08
N ILE A 65 5.51 -10.17 2.84
CA ILE A 65 5.42 -9.65 1.47
C ILE A 65 6.81 -9.56 0.84
N LYS A 66 6.94 -9.97 -0.42
CA LYS A 66 8.17 -9.82 -1.21
C LYS A 66 8.16 -8.58 -2.08
N LYS A 67 6.98 -8.22 -2.60
CA LYS A 67 6.77 -7.09 -3.50
C LYS A 67 5.35 -6.52 -3.34
N VAL A 68 5.24 -5.20 -3.34
CA VAL A 68 3.97 -4.49 -3.52
C VAL A 68 3.77 -4.29 -5.03
N GLU A 69 2.74 -4.92 -5.58
CA GLU A 69 2.54 -5.06 -7.03
C GLU A 69 1.30 -4.33 -7.52
N TRP A 70 1.26 -4.03 -8.82
CA TRP A 70 0.15 -3.30 -9.45
C TRP A 70 -1.22 -3.96 -9.24
N ALA A 71 -1.28 -5.28 -9.22
CA ALA A 71 -2.51 -6.02 -8.95
C ALA A 71 -3.17 -5.64 -7.60
N MET A 72 -2.40 -5.16 -6.62
CA MET A 72 -2.94 -4.68 -5.34
C MET A 72 -3.68 -3.35 -5.48
N VAL A 73 -3.25 -2.50 -6.43
CA VAL A 73 -3.96 -1.27 -6.80
C VAL A 73 -5.19 -1.59 -7.63
N GLU A 74 -5.08 -2.48 -8.62
CA GLU A 74 -6.21 -2.88 -9.47
C GLU A 74 -7.37 -3.45 -8.66
N ARG A 75 -7.09 -4.23 -7.61
CA ARG A 75 -8.13 -4.72 -6.70
C ARG A 75 -8.94 -3.62 -6.04
N PHE A 76 -8.34 -2.47 -5.75
CA PHE A 76 -9.05 -1.31 -5.21
C PHE A 76 -9.84 -0.58 -6.30
N LEU A 77 -9.25 -0.37 -7.47
CA LEU A 77 -9.94 0.28 -8.60
C LEU A 77 -11.18 -0.53 -9.04
N ASN A 78 -11.05 -1.86 -9.07
CA ASN A 78 -12.13 -2.77 -9.43
C ASN A 78 -13.20 -2.93 -8.32
N GLN A 79 -12.99 -2.42 -7.11
CA GLN A 79 -14.02 -2.36 -6.06
C GLN A 79 -14.87 -1.09 -6.16
N GLN A 80 -14.40 -0.07 -6.89
CA GLN A 80 -15.13 1.17 -7.15
C GLN A 80 -15.94 1.15 -8.45
N SER A 81 -15.74 0.11 -9.27
CA SER A 81 -16.50 -0.13 -10.50
C SER A 81 -17.66 -1.09 -10.23
#